data_AF-A0A3G9DUQ3-F1
#
_entry.id   AF-A0A3G9DUQ3-F1
#
_cell.length_a   1.000
_cell.length_b   1.000
_cell.length_c   1.000
_cell.angle_alpha   90.00
_cell.angle_beta   90.00
_cell.angle_gamma   90.00
#
_symmetry.space_group_name_H-M   'P 1'
#
loop_
_entity.id
_entity.type
_entity.pdbx_description
1 polymer ?
#
loop_
_entity_poly.entity_id
_entity_poly.type
_entity_poly.pdbx_seq_one_letter_code
_entity_poly.pdbx_strand_id
1 'polypeptide(L)'
;MKKILFSFLIIFPAFLTVRAQSYALQLTNNDLACYLDIFESGKYLIKLSHKNAPDLVISQPLSFGKYTVEDNGNYTLTDGTNQYVITLEPVTGNKIFMVKDGFRWMQLNYFVKSSDKPSSPVSISSDFLSRSELLSYREKIRIDKNTYKNKFRNGFYQSDFNPEFTFRAHEDGTYSIRFYSLELSNGTWEKEDNFLKLKDDNLAAYFFVAVEPEDKLKSILMPGDFSLTRFSKVS
;
A
#
# COMPACT_ATOMS: atom_id res chain seq x y z
N MET A 1 -44.02 -29.24 -31.80
CA MET A 1 -43.45 -28.08 -31.08
C MET A 1 -42.44 -28.58 -30.04
N LYS A 2 -41.13 -28.44 -30.30
CA LYS A 2 -40.09 -28.82 -29.33
C LYS A 2 -39.91 -27.67 -28.34
N LYS A 3 -40.19 -27.92 -27.05
CA LYS A 3 -39.92 -26.97 -25.97
C LYS A 3 -38.41 -26.90 -25.75
N ILE A 4 -37.80 -25.77 -26.09
CA ILE A 4 -36.42 -25.45 -25.72
C ILE A 4 -36.47 -25.05 -24.24
N LEU A 5 -35.97 -25.92 -23.37
CA LEU A 5 -35.74 -25.58 -21.96
C LEU A 5 -34.53 -24.64 -21.91
N PHE A 6 -34.75 -23.34 -21.70
CA PHE A 6 -33.69 -22.42 -21.36
C PHE A 6 -33.31 -22.66 -19.89
N SER A 7 -32.17 -23.32 -19.68
CA SER A 7 -31.53 -23.38 -18.36
C SER A 7 -31.03 -21.98 -18.01
N PHE A 8 -31.80 -21.24 -17.21
CA PHE A 8 -31.26 -20.07 -16.51
C PHE A 8 -30.22 -20.56 -15.51
N LEU A 9 -28.96 -20.56 -15.92
CA LEU A 9 -27.83 -20.69 -15.02
C LEU A 9 -27.71 -19.36 -14.29
N ILE A 10 -28.42 -19.22 -13.16
CA ILE A 10 -28.19 -18.13 -12.22
C ILE A 10 -26.85 -18.43 -11.58
N ILE A 11 -25.78 -17.88 -12.15
CA ILE A 11 -24.48 -17.79 -11.48
C ILE A 11 -24.70 -16.80 -10.35
N PHE A 12 -25.11 -17.29 -9.18
CA PHE A 12 -24.85 -16.55 -7.96
C PHE A 12 -23.33 -16.34 -7.94
N PRO A 13 -22.81 -15.09 -7.92
CA PRO A 13 -21.43 -14.92 -7.52
C PRO A 13 -21.41 -15.47 -6.10
N ALA A 14 -20.85 -16.67 -5.94
CA ALA A 14 -20.49 -17.15 -4.62
C ALA A 14 -19.59 -16.05 -4.08
N PHE A 15 -20.14 -15.24 -3.15
CA PHE A 15 -19.34 -14.37 -2.33
C PHE A 15 -18.39 -15.32 -1.61
N LEU A 16 -17.20 -15.50 -2.19
CA LEU A 16 -16.08 -16.18 -1.56
C LEU A 16 -15.77 -15.32 -0.35
N THR A 17 -16.43 -15.65 0.75
CA THR A 17 -16.21 -15.06 2.06
C THR A 17 -14.88 -15.60 2.51
N VAL A 18 -13.79 -14.96 2.07
CA VAL A 18 -12.45 -15.36 2.44
C VAL A 18 -12.27 -14.94 3.90
N ARG A 19 -12.20 -15.94 4.78
CA ARG A 19 -11.89 -15.72 6.19
C ARG A 19 -10.43 -15.31 6.31
N ALA A 20 -10.17 -14.30 7.13
CA ALA A 20 -8.83 -13.83 7.43
C ALA A 20 -8.56 -13.97 8.92
N GLN A 21 -7.32 -14.32 9.26
CA GLN A 21 -6.81 -14.12 10.61
C GLN A 21 -6.22 -12.73 10.71
N SER A 22 -6.81 -11.90 11.57
CA SER A 22 -6.35 -10.53 11.81
C SER A 22 -5.37 -10.45 12.98
N TYR A 23 -4.39 -9.57 12.80
CA TYR A 23 -3.39 -9.18 13.78
C TYR A 23 -3.35 -7.66 13.85
N ALA A 24 -3.12 -7.12 15.04
CA ALA A 24 -2.95 -5.69 15.26
C ALA A 24 -1.52 -5.39 15.67
N LEU A 25 -0.96 -4.33 15.10
CA LEU A 25 0.25 -3.68 15.57
C LEU A 25 -0.18 -2.33 16.13
N GLN A 26 0.01 -2.17 17.43
CA GLN A 26 -0.27 -0.90 18.11
C GLN A 26 0.87 0.05 17.83
N LEU A 27 0.56 1.16 17.15
CA LEU A 27 1.50 2.24 16.95
C LEU A 27 1.58 3.08 18.23
N THR A 28 2.72 3.75 18.43
CA THR A 28 2.90 4.66 19.57
C THR A 28 1.98 5.88 19.51
N ASN A 29 1.34 6.14 18.35
CA ASN A 29 0.27 7.13 18.22
C ASN A 29 -1.10 6.46 18.39
N ASN A 30 -1.89 6.96 19.33
CA ASN A 30 -3.22 6.44 19.69
C ASN A 30 -4.28 6.54 18.57
N ASP A 31 -4.07 7.39 17.57
CA ASP A 31 -5.08 7.63 16.53
C ASP A 31 -4.88 6.78 15.27
N LEU A 32 -3.78 6.04 15.18
CA LEU A 32 -3.48 5.13 14.07
C LEU A 32 -3.30 3.71 14.57
N ALA A 33 -3.99 2.77 13.94
CA ALA A 33 -3.77 1.34 14.12
C ALA A 33 -3.29 0.71 12.82
N CYS A 34 -2.37 -0.23 12.90
CA CYS A 34 -1.97 -1.05 11.76
C CYS A 34 -2.52 -2.46 11.94
N TYR A 35 -3.15 -3.00 10.90
CA TYR A 35 -3.67 -4.36 10.90
C TYR A 35 -3.05 -5.18 9.78
N LEU A 36 -2.76 -6.43 10.09
CA LEU A 36 -2.38 -7.46 9.13
C LEU A 36 -3.48 -8.52 9.09
N ASP A 37 -4.05 -8.73 7.92
CA ASP A 37 -5.01 -9.81 7.65
C ASP A 37 -4.30 -10.89 6.82
N ILE A 38 -4.21 -12.11 7.34
CA ILE A 38 -3.65 -13.29 6.65
C ILE A 38 -4.80 -14.21 6.23
N PHE A 39 -4.91 -14.48 4.93
CA PHE A 39 -6.00 -15.28 4.37
C PHE A 39 -5.55 -16.71 4.07
N GLU A 40 -6.41 -17.70 4.31
CA GLU A 40 -6.13 -19.12 4.01
C GLU A 40 -5.70 -19.38 2.56
N SER A 41 -6.12 -18.51 1.63
CA SER A 41 -5.72 -18.54 0.22
C SER A 41 -4.23 -18.21 -0.07
N GLY A 42 -3.40 -17.99 0.95
CA GLY A 42 -2.00 -17.57 0.78
C GLY A 42 -1.85 -16.09 0.43
N LYS A 43 -2.87 -15.28 0.73
CA LYS A 43 -2.88 -13.83 0.49
C LYS A 43 -2.77 -13.07 1.81
N TYR A 44 -2.36 -11.81 1.74
CA TYR A 44 -2.38 -10.91 2.89
C TYR A 44 -2.85 -9.50 2.52
N LEU A 45 -3.25 -8.74 3.54
CA LEU A 45 -3.52 -7.30 3.48
C LEU A 45 -2.96 -6.63 4.73
N ILE A 46 -2.15 -5.60 4.55
CA ILE A 46 -1.78 -4.65 5.59
C ILE A 46 -2.55 -3.35 5.35
N LYS A 47 -3.23 -2.86 6.38
CA LYS A 47 -3.99 -1.61 6.32
C LYS A 47 -3.70 -0.73 7.53
N LEU A 48 -3.71 0.57 7.30
CA LEU A 48 -3.67 1.59 8.32
C LEU A 48 -5.07 2.10 8.56
N SER A 49 -5.50 2.12 9.81
CA SER A 49 -6.81 2.60 10.21
C SER A 49 -6.64 3.83 11.09
N HIS A 50 -7.28 4.91 10.70
CA HIS A 50 -7.34 6.15 11.46
C HIS A 50 -8.74 6.32 12.05
N LYS A 51 -8.79 6.66 13.35
CA LYS A 51 -10.04 7.00 14.01
C LYS A 51 -10.36 8.47 13.77
N ASN A 52 -11.18 8.74 12.76
CA ASN A 52 -11.57 10.10 12.39
C ASN A 52 -12.63 10.68 13.34
N ALA A 53 -13.52 9.84 13.88
CA ALA A 53 -14.51 10.19 14.91
C ALA A 53 -14.79 8.95 15.79
N PRO A 54 -15.51 9.07 16.93
CA PRO A 54 -15.81 7.93 17.80
C PRO A 54 -16.39 6.69 17.10
N ASP A 55 -17.17 6.91 16.05
CA ASP A 55 -17.89 5.92 15.25
C ASP A 55 -17.38 5.79 13.80
N LEU A 56 -16.42 6.62 13.40
CA LEU A 56 -15.89 6.66 12.03
C LEU A 56 -14.40 6.27 12.01
N VAL A 57 -14.13 5.10 11.46
CA VAL A 57 -12.77 4.61 11.19
C VAL A 57 -12.54 4.57 9.69
N ILE A 58 -11.55 5.32 9.21
CA ILE A 58 -11.10 5.27 7.82
C ILE A 58 -9.95 4.27 7.75
N SER A 59 -10.01 3.34 6.81
CA SER A 59 -8.93 2.37 6.59
C SER A 59 -8.36 2.50 5.19
N GLN A 60 -7.04 2.64 5.10
CA GLN A 60 -6.29 2.70 3.86
C GLN A 60 -5.37 1.48 3.75
N PRO A 61 -5.48 0.69 2.67
CA PRO A 61 -4.49 -0.35 2.38
C PRO A 61 -3.11 0.26 2.22
N LEU A 62 -2.12 -0.37 2.85
CA LEU A 62 -0.71 -0.01 2.71
C LEU A 62 0.01 -0.99 1.77
N SER A 63 -0.29 -2.28 1.94
CA SER A 63 0.35 -3.37 1.21
C SER A 63 -0.61 -4.54 1.09
N PHE A 64 -0.59 -5.24 -0.04
CA PHE A 64 -1.34 -6.48 -0.20
C PHE A 64 -0.65 -7.37 -1.23
N GLY A 65 -0.82 -8.68 -1.11
CA GLY A 65 -0.15 -9.61 -2.01
C GLY A 65 -0.28 -11.04 -1.58
N LYS A 66 0.81 -11.79 -1.74
CA LYS A 66 0.91 -13.20 -1.36
C LYS A 66 1.90 -13.36 -0.22
N TYR A 67 1.68 -14.36 0.62
CA TYR A 67 2.67 -14.77 1.60
C TYR A 67 3.10 -16.21 1.40
N THR A 68 4.33 -16.49 1.79
CA THR A 68 4.88 -17.84 1.93
C THR A 68 5.33 -18.04 3.38
N VAL A 69 5.32 -19.29 3.82
CA VAL A 69 5.96 -19.69 5.08
C VAL A 69 7.21 -20.46 4.68
N GLU A 70 8.36 -19.93 5.07
CA GLU A 70 9.67 -20.50 4.75
C GLU A 70 9.97 -21.71 5.67
N ASP A 71 10.99 -22.50 5.31
CA ASP A 71 11.38 -23.70 6.08
C ASP A 71 11.78 -23.39 7.54
N ASN A 72 12.26 -22.16 7.80
CA ASN A 72 12.59 -21.69 9.14
C ASN A 72 11.38 -21.17 9.93
N GLY A 73 10.18 -21.24 9.36
CA GLY A 73 8.92 -20.79 9.96
C GLY A 73 8.60 -19.31 9.76
N ASN A 74 9.51 -18.52 9.17
CA ASN A 74 9.24 -17.11 8.89
C ASN A 74 8.19 -16.95 7.80
N TYR A 75 7.39 -15.89 7.90
CA TYR A 75 6.45 -15.52 6.86
C TYR A 75 7.10 -14.44 5.98
N THR A 76 7.11 -14.68 4.67
CA THR A 76 7.56 -13.71 3.67
C THR A 76 6.32 -13.13 3.00
N LEU A 77 6.05 -11.85 3.20
CA LEU A 77 4.95 -11.12 2.58
C LEU A 77 5.47 -10.37 1.35
N THR A 78 5.09 -10.80 0.15
CA THR A 78 5.50 -10.15 -1.11
C THR A 78 4.39 -9.26 -1.63
N ASP A 79 4.63 -7.94 -1.67
CA ASP A 79 3.68 -6.96 -2.17
C ASP A 79 3.39 -7.18 -3.66
N GLY A 80 2.09 -7.26 -4.00
CA GLY A 80 1.66 -7.57 -5.36
C GLY A 80 1.87 -6.42 -6.35
N THR A 81 2.01 -5.18 -5.85
CA THR A 81 2.02 -3.97 -6.66
C THR A 81 3.42 -3.40 -6.80
N ASN A 82 4.14 -3.20 -5.71
CA ASN A 82 5.49 -2.63 -5.65
C ASN A 82 6.59 -3.69 -5.59
N GLN A 83 6.24 -4.96 -5.33
CA GLN A 83 7.17 -6.11 -5.28
C GLN A 83 8.28 -6.03 -4.22
N TYR A 84 8.10 -5.22 -3.16
CA TYR A 84 8.94 -5.33 -1.97
C TYR A 84 8.49 -6.50 -1.08
N VAL A 85 9.33 -6.84 -0.11
CA VAL A 85 9.09 -7.93 0.84
C VAL A 85 9.05 -7.39 2.27
N ILE A 86 8.13 -7.91 3.07
CA ILE A 86 8.11 -7.77 4.53
C ILE A 86 8.28 -9.16 5.13
N THR A 87 9.16 -9.31 6.12
CA THR A 87 9.44 -10.59 6.77
C THR A 87 8.95 -10.58 8.20
N LEU A 88 8.19 -11.61 8.57
CA LEU A 88 7.65 -11.80 9.92
C LEU A 88 8.26 -13.04 10.55
N GLU A 89 8.78 -12.91 11.76
CA GLU A 89 9.27 -14.00 12.58
C GLU A 89 8.18 -14.39 13.62
N PRO A 90 7.70 -15.65 13.64
CA PRO A 90 6.80 -16.11 14.69
C PRO A 90 7.51 -16.15 16.05
N VAL A 91 7.01 -15.40 17.02
CA VAL A 91 7.54 -15.38 18.40
C VAL A 91 6.85 -16.44 19.27
N THR A 92 5.53 -16.58 19.08
CA THR A 92 4.70 -17.52 19.83
C THR A 92 3.74 -18.22 18.88
N GLY A 93 4.25 -19.17 18.10
CA GLY A 93 3.50 -19.81 17.02
C GLY A 93 2.86 -18.77 16.09
N ASN A 94 1.58 -18.94 15.73
CA ASN A 94 0.83 -17.97 14.93
C ASN A 94 0.07 -16.92 15.76
N LYS A 95 0.46 -16.68 17.02
CA LYS A 95 -0.22 -15.68 17.87
C LYS A 95 0.45 -14.31 17.83
N ILE A 96 1.78 -14.30 17.66
CA ILE A 96 2.58 -13.08 17.71
C ILE A 96 3.66 -13.18 16.64
N PHE A 97 3.74 -12.16 15.80
CA PHE A 97 4.75 -12.01 14.77
C PHE A 97 5.58 -10.76 15.01
N MET A 98 6.90 -10.90 15.06
CA MET A 98 7.84 -9.77 15.06
C MET A 98 8.17 -9.42 13.61
N VAL A 99 8.17 -8.14 13.26
CA VAL A 99 8.60 -7.70 11.92
C VAL A 99 10.13 -7.61 11.90
N LYS A 100 10.78 -8.43 11.08
CA LYS A 100 12.23 -8.42 10.89
C LYS A 100 12.66 -7.35 9.90
N ASP A 101 12.02 -7.41 8.74
CA ASP A 101 12.31 -6.57 7.58
C ASP A 101 11.00 -6.03 7.03
N GLY A 102 11.03 -4.81 6.52
CA GLY A 102 9.85 -4.09 6.07
C GLY A 102 10.02 -2.58 6.23
N PHE A 103 8.92 -1.84 6.20
CA PHE A 103 8.97 -0.41 6.49
C PHE A 103 9.62 -0.15 7.86
N ARG A 104 10.45 0.89 7.95
CA ARG A 104 11.25 1.20 9.15
C ARG A 104 10.42 1.20 10.43
N TRP A 105 9.26 1.83 10.39
CA TRP A 105 8.37 1.97 11.54
C TRP A 105 7.73 0.65 11.99
N MET A 106 7.70 -0.37 11.13
CA MET A 106 7.21 -1.70 11.49
C MET A 106 8.29 -2.55 12.15
N GLN A 107 9.56 -2.39 11.77
CA GLN A 107 10.66 -3.24 12.23
C GLN A 107 10.73 -3.28 13.76
N LEU A 108 11.01 -4.47 14.30
CA LEU A 108 11.08 -4.76 15.74
C LEU A 108 9.77 -4.50 16.53
N ASN A 109 8.66 -4.23 15.84
CA ASN A 109 7.34 -4.21 16.43
C ASN A 109 6.62 -5.55 16.19
N TYR A 110 5.53 -5.74 16.92
CA TYR A 110 4.82 -7.01 16.97
C TYR A 110 3.40 -6.87 16.45
N PHE A 111 3.04 -7.72 15.50
CA PHE A 111 1.66 -8.02 15.17
C PHE A 111 1.13 -9.07 16.14
N VAL A 112 0.14 -8.70 16.94
CA VAL A 112 -0.51 -9.57 17.93
C VAL A 112 -1.88 -9.98 17.40
N LYS A 113 -2.18 -11.28 17.46
CA LYS A 113 -3.44 -11.85 16.99
C LYS A 113 -4.62 -11.21 17.73
N SER A 114 -5.56 -10.61 16.99
CA SER A 114 -6.66 -9.85 17.59
C SER A 114 -7.73 -10.74 18.23
N SER A 115 -7.94 -11.94 17.70
CA SER A 115 -8.93 -12.92 18.17
C SER A 115 -8.60 -14.31 17.64
N ASP A 116 -9.01 -15.35 18.36
CA ASP A 116 -8.93 -16.73 17.88
C ASP A 116 -9.98 -17.06 16.79
N LYS A 117 -11.00 -16.22 16.65
CA LYS A 117 -11.96 -16.33 15.55
C LYS A 117 -11.48 -15.48 14.36
N PRO A 118 -11.55 -16.00 13.12
CA PRO A 118 -11.32 -15.19 11.93
C PRO A 118 -12.22 -13.95 11.92
N SER A 119 -11.70 -12.84 11.40
CA SER A 119 -12.48 -11.61 11.27
C SER A 119 -13.66 -11.79 10.32
N SER A 120 -14.61 -10.85 10.39
CA SER A 120 -15.59 -10.68 9.32
C SER A 120 -14.88 -10.58 7.95
N PRO A 121 -15.54 -11.03 6.86
CA PRO A 121 -14.96 -10.98 5.52
C PRO A 121 -14.44 -9.57 5.20
N VAL A 122 -13.20 -9.48 4.74
CA VAL A 122 -12.60 -8.22 4.30
C VAL A 122 -12.61 -8.21 2.78
N SER A 123 -13.35 -7.28 2.17
CA SER A 123 -13.30 -7.03 0.72
C SER A 123 -12.24 -5.98 0.42
N ILE A 124 -11.27 -6.33 -0.41
CA ILE A 124 -10.40 -5.35 -1.07
C ILE A 124 -11.22 -4.71 -2.19
N SER A 125 -11.25 -3.37 -2.27
CA SER A 125 -12.01 -2.67 -3.32
C SER A 125 -11.54 -3.13 -4.71
N SER A 126 -12.49 -3.30 -5.63
CA SER A 126 -12.22 -3.54 -7.05
C SER A 126 -11.60 -2.33 -7.75
N ASP A 127 -11.63 -1.16 -7.11
CA ASP A 127 -11.21 0.11 -7.72
C ASP A 127 -9.69 0.33 -7.67
N PHE A 128 -8.93 -0.59 -7.07
CA PHE A 128 -7.47 -0.53 -7.06
C PHE A 128 -6.89 -0.96 -8.39
N LEU A 129 -5.98 -0.15 -8.92
CA LEU A 129 -5.25 -0.47 -10.13
C LEU A 129 -4.29 -1.62 -9.88
N SER A 130 -4.25 -2.57 -10.81
CA SER A 130 -3.24 -3.62 -10.84
C SER A 130 -1.84 -3.06 -11.12
N ARG A 131 -0.81 -3.82 -10.75
CA ARG A 131 0.59 -3.51 -11.13
C ARG A 131 0.74 -3.28 -12.63
N SER A 132 0.10 -4.12 -13.46
CA SER A 132 0.15 -3.99 -14.92
C SER A 132 -0.42 -2.67 -15.41
N GLU A 133 -1.52 -2.19 -14.81
CA GLU A 133 -2.13 -0.90 -15.16
C GLU A 133 -1.22 0.26 -14.76
N LEU A 134 -0.64 0.21 -13.55
CA LEU A 134 0.30 1.24 -13.07
C LEU A 134 1.58 1.29 -13.92
N LEU A 135 2.14 0.13 -14.30
CA LEU A 135 3.29 0.05 -15.19
C LEU A 135 2.96 0.56 -16.60
N SER A 136 1.78 0.21 -17.14
CA SER A 136 1.31 0.71 -18.44
C SER A 136 1.12 2.23 -18.42
N TYR A 137 0.60 2.76 -17.32
CA TYR A 137 0.47 4.20 -17.12
C TYR A 137 1.83 4.90 -17.07
N ARG A 138 2.81 4.30 -16.36
CA ARG A 138 4.19 4.78 -16.32
C ARG A 138 4.81 4.82 -17.72
N GLU A 139 4.68 3.74 -18.49
CA GLU A 139 5.24 3.67 -19.83
C GLU A 139 4.58 4.68 -20.79
N LYS A 140 3.26 4.89 -20.65
CA LYS A 140 2.53 5.92 -21.40
C LYS A 140 3.12 7.30 -21.17
N ILE A 141 3.38 7.68 -19.92
CA ILE A 141 3.99 8.98 -19.60
C ILE A 141 5.43 9.07 -20.12
N ARG A 142 6.18 7.96 -20.09
CA ARG A 142 7.56 7.92 -20.59
C ARG A 142 7.65 8.16 -22.10
N ILE A 143 6.72 7.59 -22.88
CA ILE A 143 6.72 7.66 -24.35
C ILE A 143 6.04 8.92 -24.88
N ASP A 144 5.17 9.56 -24.08
CA ASP A 144 4.41 10.74 -24.53
C ASP A 144 5.34 11.94 -24.83
N LYS A 145 5.64 12.09 -26.12
CA LYS A 145 6.50 13.13 -26.70
C LYS A 145 5.98 14.55 -26.48
N ASN A 146 4.70 14.72 -26.14
CA ASN A 146 4.11 16.03 -25.84
C ASN A 146 4.34 16.44 -24.37
N THR A 147 4.84 15.55 -23.53
CA THR A 147 5.22 15.86 -22.15
C THR A 147 6.65 16.39 -22.15
N TYR A 148 6.82 17.71 -22.29
CA TYR A 148 8.11 18.36 -22.02
C TYR A 148 8.64 17.88 -20.66
N LYS A 149 9.97 17.78 -20.49
CA LYS A 149 10.59 17.37 -19.21
C LYS A 149 10.19 18.37 -18.13
N ASN A 150 9.16 18.06 -17.37
CA ASN A 150 8.59 18.94 -16.37
C ASN A 150 9.66 19.29 -15.34
N LYS A 151 9.73 20.57 -14.99
CA LYS A 151 10.66 21.04 -13.97
C LYS A 151 10.13 20.62 -12.61
N PHE A 152 10.87 19.79 -11.91
CA PHE A 152 10.58 19.43 -10.53
C PHE A 152 11.11 20.52 -9.58
N ARG A 153 10.42 20.75 -8.46
CA ARG A 153 10.83 21.70 -7.42
C ARG A 153 10.70 21.08 -6.03
N ASN A 154 11.81 20.86 -5.36
CA ASN A 154 11.84 20.38 -3.97
C ASN A 154 10.90 21.17 -3.05
N GLY A 155 10.30 20.52 -2.06
CA GLY A 155 9.33 21.15 -1.17
C GLY A 155 8.34 20.16 -0.57
N PHE A 156 7.28 20.71 0.00
CA PHE A 156 6.20 19.95 0.62
C PHE A 156 5.01 19.86 -0.32
N TYR A 157 4.46 18.66 -0.45
CA TYR A 157 3.34 18.33 -1.32
C TYR A 157 2.28 17.60 -0.50
N GLN A 158 1.01 17.96 -0.71
CA GLN A 158 -0.13 17.36 -0.05
C GLN A 158 -1.04 16.69 -1.07
N SER A 159 -1.60 15.54 -0.74
CA SER A 159 -2.60 14.91 -1.59
C SER A 159 -3.82 15.81 -1.74
N ASP A 160 -4.32 15.90 -2.98
CA ASP A 160 -5.52 16.67 -3.31
C ASP A 160 -6.80 16.09 -2.69
N PHE A 161 -6.76 14.83 -2.23
CA PHE A 161 -7.90 14.12 -1.64
C PHE A 161 -7.78 13.93 -0.13
N ASN A 162 -6.57 13.66 0.37
CA ASN A 162 -6.31 13.52 1.80
C ASN A 162 -5.10 14.37 2.22
N PRO A 163 -5.31 15.57 2.80
CA PRO A 163 -4.22 16.48 3.19
C PRO A 163 -3.19 15.87 4.16
N GLU A 164 -3.56 14.81 4.88
CA GLU A 164 -2.70 14.08 5.81
C GLU A 164 -1.79 13.05 5.10
N PHE A 165 -2.06 12.76 3.82
CA PHE A 165 -1.15 11.99 2.98
C PHE A 165 -0.22 12.95 2.23
N THR A 166 1.04 12.99 2.66
CA THR A 166 1.99 14.03 2.26
C THR A 166 3.29 13.45 1.72
N PHE A 167 3.89 14.19 0.80
CA PHE A 167 5.19 13.89 0.22
C PHE A 167 6.08 15.12 0.40
N ARG A 168 7.27 14.92 0.98
CA ARG A 168 8.28 15.97 1.10
C ARG A 168 9.52 15.54 0.35
N ALA A 169 9.98 16.39 -0.56
CA ALA A 169 11.28 16.27 -1.20
C ALA A 169 12.21 17.35 -0.65
N HIS A 170 13.32 16.93 -0.06
CA HIS A 170 14.32 17.79 0.54
C HIS A 170 15.39 18.20 -0.48
N GLU A 171 16.07 19.31 -0.22
CA GLU A 171 17.13 19.84 -1.08
C GLU A 171 18.39 18.99 -1.12
N ASP A 172 18.63 18.22 -0.05
CA ASP A 172 19.76 17.29 0.07
C ASP A 172 19.57 15.98 -0.71
N GLY A 173 18.48 15.84 -1.47
CA GLY A 173 18.17 14.64 -2.24
C GLY A 173 17.42 13.56 -1.46
N THR A 174 16.97 13.83 -0.23
CA THR A 174 16.16 12.91 0.56
C THR A 174 14.65 13.18 0.42
N TYR A 175 13.82 12.17 0.71
CA TYR A 175 12.36 12.31 0.74
C TYR A 175 11.75 11.68 1.99
N SER A 176 10.54 12.12 2.32
CA SER A 176 9.66 11.46 3.29
C SER A 176 8.22 11.41 2.78
N ILE A 177 7.58 10.25 2.90
CA ILE A 177 6.14 10.07 2.67
C ILE A 177 5.49 9.85 4.03
N ARG A 178 4.45 10.63 4.34
CA ARG A 178 3.73 10.51 5.61
C ARG A 178 2.24 10.31 5.40
N PHE A 179 1.64 9.54 6.28
CA PHE A 179 0.20 9.37 6.38
C PHE A 179 -0.24 9.70 7.80
N TYR A 180 -0.91 10.83 7.96
CA TYR A 180 -1.09 11.51 9.25
C TYR A 180 0.29 11.67 9.92
N SER A 181 0.39 11.33 11.20
CA SER A 181 1.64 11.38 11.97
C SER A 181 2.69 10.32 11.60
N LEU A 182 2.33 9.30 10.82
CA LEU A 182 3.21 8.16 10.55
C LEU A 182 4.06 8.40 9.31
N GLU A 183 5.38 8.37 9.46
CA GLU A 183 6.30 8.35 8.33
C GLU A 183 6.32 6.96 7.71
N LEU A 184 5.60 6.81 6.60
CA LEU A 184 5.44 5.52 5.93
C LEU A 184 6.75 5.05 5.31
N SER A 185 7.46 5.97 4.65
CA SER A 185 8.61 5.65 3.80
C SER A 185 9.54 6.87 3.72
N ASN A 186 10.83 6.62 3.69
CA ASN A 186 11.87 7.63 3.54
C ASN A 186 13.09 7.06 2.80
N GLY A 187 13.91 7.95 2.28
CA GLY A 187 15.17 7.60 1.62
C GLY A 187 15.59 8.68 0.64
N THR A 188 16.16 8.27 -0.49
CA THR A 188 16.68 9.22 -1.51
C THR A 188 15.80 9.29 -2.75
N TRP A 189 15.75 10.44 -3.40
CA TRP A 189 15.07 10.62 -4.68
C TRP A 189 16.03 11.06 -5.78
N GLU A 190 15.76 10.60 -7.00
CA GLU A 190 16.43 11.03 -8.21
C GLU A 190 15.38 11.36 -9.27
N LYS A 191 15.61 12.43 -10.02
CA LYS A 191 14.72 12.78 -11.14
C LYS A 191 15.20 12.11 -12.42
N GLU A 192 14.35 11.30 -13.02
CA GLU A 192 14.54 10.68 -14.32
C GLU A 192 13.40 11.12 -15.25
N ASP A 193 13.70 12.02 -16.20
CA ASP A 193 12.71 12.63 -17.09
C ASP A 193 11.51 13.23 -16.34
N ASN A 194 10.31 12.70 -16.54
CA ASN A 194 9.08 13.14 -15.87
C ASN A 194 8.77 12.32 -14.61
N PHE A 195 9.75 11.63 -14.03
CA PHE A 195 9.57 10.83 -12.84
C PHE A 195 10.55 11.22 -11.75
N LEU A 196 10.10 11.04 -10.52
CA LEU A 196 10.96 10.86 -9.36
C LEU A 196 11.03 9.36 -9.07
N LYS A 197 12.24 8.84 -9.07
CA LYS A 197 12.56 7.50 -8.61
C LYS A 197 12.97 7.61 -7.14
N LEU A 198 12.18 7.00 -6.27
CA LEU A 198 12.36 7.05 -4.83
C LEU A 198 12.94 5.73 -4.36
N LYS A 199 14.16 5.73 -3.83
CA LYS A 199 14.79 4.56 -3.23
C LYS A 199 14.51 4.59 -1.73
N ASP A 200 13.73 3.63 -1.23
CA ASP A 200 13.50 3.51 0.20
C ASP A 200 14.75 2.96 0.91
N ASP A 201 15.01 3.45 2.12
CA ASP A 201 16.19 3.06 2.89
C ASP A 201 16.05 1.67 3.56
N ASN A 202 14.83 1.19 3.72
CA ASN A 202 14.50 -0.01 4.51
C ASN A 202 13.87 -1.11 3.66
N LEU A 203 13.15 -0.71 2.61
CA LEU A 203 12.65 -1.62 1.59
C LEU A 203 13.66 -1.66 0.44
N ALA A 204 14.06 -2.85 0.02
CA ALA A 204 14.85 -3.07 -1.19
C ALA A 204 14.01 -2.85 -2.47
N ALA A 205 13.34 -1.70 -2.58
CA ALA A 205 12.42 -1.35 -3.64
C ALA A 205 12.50 0.12 -4.04
N TYR A 206 12.00 0.39 -5.24
CA TYR A 206 11.85 1.74 -5.75
C TYR A 206 10.37 2.07 -5.89
N PHE A 207 10.01 3.26 -5.42
CA PHE A 207 8.72 3.87 -5.66
C PHE A 207 8.83 4.94 -6.73
N PHE A 208 7.69 5.28 -7.34
CA PHE A 208 7.69 6.19 -8.48
C PHE A 208 6.56 7.22 -8.39
N VAL A 209 6.92 8.45 -8.73
CA VAL A 209 6.01 9.60 -8.78
C VAL A 209 6.23 10.30 -10.11
N ALA A 210 5.17 10.55 -10.87
CA ALA A 210 5.25 11.43 -12.03
C ALA A 210 5.28 12.90 -11.60
N VAL A 211 6.11 13.67 -12.27
CA VAL A 211 6.14 15.12 -12.22
C VAL A 211 5.13 15.63 -13.25
N GLU A 212 4.02 16.20 -12.77
CA GLU A 212 3.03 16.88 -13.61
C GLU A 212 3.38 18.40 -13.71
N PRO A 213 2.80 19.13 -14.67
CA PRO A 213 2.95 20.59 -14.74
C PRO A 213 2.44 21.30 -13.48
N GLU A 214 2.79 22.58 -13.33
CA GLU A 214 2.25 23.47 -12.27
C GLU A 214 2.57 23.00 -10.84
N ASP A 215 3.78 22.50 -10.61
CA ASP A 215 4.22 22.03 -9.29
C ASP A 215 3.29 20.95 -8.70
N LYS A 216 2.79 20.05 -9.56
CA LYS A 216 1.98 18.89 -9.19
C LYS A 216 2.77 17.60 -9.34
N LEU A 217 2.42 16.63 -8.51
CA LEU A 217 2.93 15.27 -8.56
C LEU A 217 1.77 14.30 -8.69
N LYS A 218 2.02 13.16 -9.33
CA LYS A 218 1.05 12.07 -9.41
C LYS A 218 1.72 10.77 -9.02
N SER A 219 1.18 10.11 -8.01
CA SER A 219 1.66 8.79 -7.62
C SER A 219 1.46 7.79 -8.75
N ILE A 220 2.50 7.01 -9.02
CA ILE A 220 2.48 5.90 -9.98
C ILE A 220 3.33 4.80 -9.38
N LEU A 221 2.84 4.14 -8.32
CA LEU A 221 3.58 3.22 -7.44
C LEU A 221 4.22 3.92 -6.22
N MET A 222 3.48 4.78 -5.52
CA MET A 222 3.83 5.15 -4.14
C MET A 222 3.34 4.07 -3.15
N PRO A 223 4.01 3.89 -2.01
CA PRO A 223 3.53 2.98 -0.96
C PRO A 223 2.17 3.46 -0.45
N GLY A 224 1.20 2.54 -0.37
CA GLY A 224 -0.15 2.82 0.12
C GLY A 224 -1.05 3.61 -0.84
N ASP A 225 -0.62 3.88 -2.07
CA ASP A 225 -1.50 4.46 -3.09
C ASP A 225 -1.65 3.57 -4.32
N PHE A 226 -2.89 3.13 -4.53
CA PHE A 226 -3.30 2.24 -5.62
C PHE A 226 -4.28 2.92 -6.59
N SER A 227 -4.40 4.26 -6.50
CA SER A 227 -5.44 5.05 -7.16
C SER A 227 -4.93 6.22 -8.00
N LEU A 228 -3.61 6.34 -8.18
CA LEU A 228 -2.96 7.44 -8.89
C LEU A 228 -3.26 8.82 -8.27
N THR A 229 -3.14 8.90 -6.95
CA THR A 229 -3.38 10.11 -6.18
C THR A 229 -2.51 11.25 -6.68
N ARG A 230 -3.12 12.43 -6.84
CA ARG A 230 -2.40 13.67 -7.14
C ARG A 230 -2.02 14.41 -5.87
N PHE A 231 -0.89 15.10 -5.94
CA PHE A 231 -0.37 15.93 -4.88
C PHE A 231 -0.02 17.31 -5.42
N SER A 232 -0.43 18.34 -4.70
CA SER A 232 -0.13 19.73 -5.02
C SER A 232 0.92 20.27 -4.06
N LYS A 233 1.86 21.05 -4.59
CA LYS A 233 2.86 21.73 -3.75
C LYS A 233 2.19 22.75 -2.84
N VAL A 234 2.57 22.75 -1.57
CA VAL A 234 2.20 23.78 -0.60
C VAL A 234 3.26 24.88 -0.65
N SER A 235 2.79 26.11 -0.82
CA SER A 235 3.59 27.35 -0.85
C SER A 235 4.31 27.62 0.47
#